data_AF-H3BSE1-F1
#
_entry.id   AF-H3BSE1-F1
#
_cell.length_a   1.000
_cell.length_b   1.000
_cell.length_c   1.000
_cell.angle_alpha   90.00
_cell.angle_beta   90.00
_cell.angle_gamma   90.00
#
_symmetry.space_group_name_H-M   'P 1'
#
loop_
_entity.id
_entity.type
_entity.pdbx_description
1 polymer ?
#
loop_
_entity_poly.entity_id
_entity_poly.type
_entity_poly.pdbx_seq_one_letter_code
_entity_poly.pdbx_strand_id
1 'polypeptide(L)'
;VKLRCRKGIPSSLRAKAWQYLSNSKELLEQNPGKFEELERAPGDPKWLDVIEKDLHRQFPFHEMFAARGGHGQQDLYRILKAYTIYRPDEGYCQAQAPVAAVLLMHMPAEQAFWCLVQICDKYLPGYYSAGLALRSSSGWPWSCCATRWAQWRSCAPAKACMRPWSSCVTCPSSACRKTSWCMR
;
A
#
# COMPACT_ATOMS: atom_id res chain seq x y z
N VAL A 1 -9.50 18.42 12.02
CA VAL A 1 -8.72 17.33 11.37
C VAL A 1 -8.43 17.61 9.89
N LYS A 2 -9.45 17.75 9.02
CA LYS A 2 -9.28 17.92 7.55
C LYS A 2 -8.27 19.01 7.13
N LEU A 3 -8.29 20.18 7.78
CA LEU A 3 -7.37 21.30 7.49
C LEU A 3 -5.89 21.00 7.80
N ARG A 4 -5.60 20.16 8.80
CA ARG A 4 -4.23 19.79 9.15
C ARG A 4 -3.69 18.71 8.21
N CYS A 5 -4.51 17.73 7.85
CA CYS A 5 -4.16 16.75 6.84
C CYS A 5 -3.85 17.45 5.49
N ARG A 6 -4.58 18.53 5.14
CA ARG A 6 -4.34 19.34 3.92
C ARG A 6 -2.97 20.03 3.87
N LYS A 7 -2.24 20.08 4.97
CA LYS A 7 -0.87 20.62 4.96
C LYS A 7 0.18 19.51 4.80
N GLY A 8 -0.26 18.26 4.70
CA GLY A 8 0.58 17.07 4.76
C GLY A 8 0.72 16.57 6.19
N ILE A 9 0.67 15.25 6.36
CA ILE A 9 0.96 14.60 7.64
C ILE A 9 2.47 14.35 7.70
N PRO A 10 3.18 14.83 8.74
CA PRO A 10 4.60 14.52 8.94
C PRO A 10 4.85 13.00 8.89
N SER A 11 5.96 12.58 8.29
CA SER A 11 6.27 11.15 8.09
C SER A 11 6.16 10.34 9.40
N SER A 12 6.70 10.87 10.50
CA SER A 12 6.65 10.27 11.83
C SER A 12 5.25 10.05 12.40
N LEU A 13 4.25 10.77 11.89
CA LEU A 13 2.85 10.67 12.34
C LEU A 13 1.96 9.88 11.38
N ARG A 14 2.45 9.48 10.20
CA ARG A 14 1.62 8.82 9.19
C ARG A 14 1.06 7.49 9.66
N ALA A 15 1.88 6.65 10.30
CA ALA A 15 1.46 5.36 10.86
C ALA A 15 0.20 5.52 11.72
N LYS A 16 0.32 6.32 12.79
CA LYS A 16 -0.76 6.59 13.72
C LYS A 16 -1.94 7.28 13.03
N ALA A 17 -1.69 8.34 12.27
CA ALA A 17 -2.75 9.12 11.64
C ALA A 17 -3.57 8.30 10.64
N TRP A 18 -2.94 7.45 9.83
CA TRP A 18 -3.64 6.60 8.87
C TRP A 18 -4.47 5.52 9.56
N GLN A 19 -3.97 4.95 10.67
CA GLN A 19 -4.77 4.03 11.46
C GLN A 19 -6.01 4.68 12.06
N TYR A 20 -5.88 5.89 12.60
CA TYR A 20 -7.02 6.64 13.13
C TYR A 20 -8.00 7.07 12.03
N LEU A 21 -7.49 7.50 10.88
CA LEU A 21 -8.34 7.99 9.78
C LEU A 21 -9.12 6.87 9.09
N SER A 22 -8.51 5.69 8.95
CA SER A 22 -9.16 4.50 8.35
C SER A 22 -9.97 3.68 9.36
N ASN A 23 -9.88 4.03 10.65
CA ASN A 23 -10.41 3.23 11.75
C ASN A 23 -9.86 1.80 11.80
N SER A 24 -8.63 1.58 11.31
CA SER A 24 -7.98 0.27 11.35
C SER A 24 -7.39 -0.06 12.72
N LYS A 25 -7.13 0.96 13.56
CA LYS A 25 -6.69 0.77 14.95
C LYS A 25 -7.70 -0.05 15.75
N GLU A 26 -8.98 0.26 15.60
CA GLU A 26 -10.06 -0.46 16.28
C GLU A 26 -10.15 -1.92 15.82
N LEU A 27 -10.01 -2.18 14.50
CA LEU A 27 -9.98 -3.56 13.99
C LEU A 27 -8.78 -4.35 14.54
N LEU A 28 -7.60 -3.73 14.59
CA LEU A 28 -6.41 -4.34 15.16
C LEU A 28 -6.64 -4.70 16.64
N GLU A 29 -7.19 -3.77 17.42
CA GLU A 29 -7.49 -3.98 18.84
C GLU A 29 -8.57 -5.06 19.08
N GLN A 30 -9.54 -5.18 18.18
CA GLN A 30 -10.60 -6.20 18.24
C GLN A 30 -10.12 -7.60 17.82
N ASN A 31 -9.00 -7.71 17.08
CA ASN A 31 -8.53 -8.95 16.50
C ASN A 31 -7.06 -9.24 16.88
N PRO A 32 -6.73 -9.33 18.19
CA PRO A 32 -5.37 -9.58 18.63
C PRO A 32 -4.86 -10.94 18.12
N GLY A 33 -3.66 -10.95 17.52
CA GLY A 33 -3.01 -12.17 17.01
C GLY A 33 -3.61 -12.72 15.71
N LYS A 34 -4.67 -12.11 15.17
CA LYS A 34 -5.33 -12.61 13.95
C LYS A 34 -4.43 -12.52 12.72
N PHE A 35 -3.60 -11.49 12.63
CA PHE A 35 -2.63 -11.37 11.54
C PHE A 35 -1.62 -12.51 11.55
N GLU A 36 -1.07 -12.85 12.72
CA GLU A 36 -0.13 -13.98 12.88
C GLU A 36 -0.78 -15.33 12.54
N GLU A 37 -2.05 -15.51 12.92
CA GLU A 37 -2.84 -16.69 12.56
C GLU A 37 -2.96 -16.83 11.03
N LEU A 38 -3.37 -15.75 10.35
CA LEU A 38 -3.55 -15.71 8.90
C LEU A 38 -2.22 -15.89 8.14
N GLU A 39 -1.14 -15.36 8.68
CA GLU A 39 0.19 -15.52 8.10
C GLU A 39 0.63 -16.99 8.12
N ARG A 40 0.38 -17.69 9.23
CA ARG A 40 0.74 -19.11 9.40
C ARG A 40 -0.18 -20.05 8.62
N ALA A 41 -1.42 -19.63 8.38
CA ALA A 41 -2.37 -20.41 7.60
C ALA A 41 -1.88 -20.67 6.17
N PRO A 42 -2.22 -21.83 5.56
CA PRO A 42 -1.94 -22.08 4.16
C PRO A 42 -2.77 -21.11 3.29
N GLY A 43 -2.13 -20.50 2.29
CA GLY A 43 -2.83 -19.69 1.29
C GLY A 43 -3.20 -20.52 0.07
N ASP A 44 -4.17 -20.05 -0.71
CA ASP A 44 -4.53 -20.67 -1.99
C ASP A 44 -3.37 -20.49 -3.00
N PRO A 45 -2.79 -21.58 -3.54
CA PRO A 45 -1.69 -21.52 -4.51
C PRO A 45 -1.97 -20.58 -5.69
N LYS A 46 -3.23 -20.49 -6.12
CA LYS A 46 -3.67 -19.57 -7.17
C LYS A 46 -3.24 -18.13 -6.89
N TRP A 47 -3.40 -17.67 -5.65
CA TRP A 47 -3.08 -16.30 -5.27
C TRP A 47 -1.60 -16.13 -4.94
N LEU A 48 -0.98 -17.14 -4.33
CA LEU A 48 0.45 -17.09 -3.96
C LEU A 48 1.33 -16.85 -5.20
N ASP A 49 1.09 -17.60 -6.28
CA ASP A 49 1.82 -17.46 -7.55
C ASP A 49 1.68 -16.07 -8.16
N VAL A 50 0.49 -15.47 -8.06
CA VAL A 50 0.22 -14.14 -8.61
C VAL A 50 0.90 -13.08 -7.77
N ILE A 51 0.82 -13.20 -6.44
CA ILE A 51 1.47 -12.26 -5.51
C ILE A 51 2.99 -12.28 -5.73
N GLU A 52 3.64 -13.45 -5.78
CA GLU A 52 5.09 -13.55 -6.01
C GLU A 52 5.52 -12.88 -7.32
N LYS A 53 4.70 -13.01 -8.37
CA LYS A 53 4.91 -12.35 -9.66
C LYS A 53 4.65 -10.83 -9.61
N ASP A 54 3.91 -10.33 -8.65
CA ASP A 54 3.70 -8.88 -8.52
C ASP A 54 4.71 -8.21 -7.58
N LEU A 55 5.26 -8.93 -6.59
CA LEU A 55 6.26 -8.41 -5.64
C LEU A 55 7.47 -7.81 -6.34
N HIS A 56 8.01 -8.48 -7.36
CA HIS A 56 9.20 -8.03 -8.08
C HIS A 56 8.98 -6.75 -8.91
N ARG A 57 7.72 -6.37 -9.14
CA ARG A 57 7.33 -5.19 -9.91
C ARG A 57 7.06 -3.97 -9.01
N GLN A 58 6.95 -4.17 -7.70
CA GLN A 58 6.66 -3.09 -6.75
C GLN A 58 7.93 -2.38 -6.31
N PHE A 59 8.03 -1.09 -6.64
CA PHE A 59 9.09 -0.20 -6.17
C PHE A 59 10.51 -0.79 -6.28
N PRO A 60 10.96 -1.25 -7.47
CA PRO A 60 12.22 -2.00 -7.62
C PRO A 60 13.48 -1.20 -7.23
N PHE A 61 13.38 0.13 -7.17
CA PHE A 61 14.48 1.03 -6.80
C PHE A 61 14.41 1.52 -5.35
N HIS A 62 13.39 1.11 -4.59
CA HIS A 62 13.25 1.52 -3.19
C HIS A 62 14.01 0.55 -2.30
N GLU A 63 14.85 1.06 -1.39
CA GLU A 63 15.75 0.26 -0.54
C GLU A 63 15.04 -0.92 0.17
N MET A 64 13.83 -0.69 0.69
CA MET A 64 13.00 -1.71 1.34
C MET A 64 12.57 -2.88 0.42
N PHE A 65 12.46 -2.67 -0.90
CA PHE A 65 11.95 -3.66 -1.86
C PHE A 65 12.98 -4.05 -2.94
N ALA A 66 14.14 -3.39 -2.99
CA ALA A 66 15.18 -3.60 -4.00
C ALA A 66 15.86 -4.96 -3.91
N ALA A 67 16.04 -5.48 -2.69
CA ALA A 67 16.60 -6.81 -2.47
C ALA A 67 15.55 -7.89 -2.78
N ARG A 68 15.81 -8.73 -3.78
CA ARG A 68 14.96 -9.88 -4.10
C ARG A 68 14.95 -10.84 -2.93
N GLY A 69 13.75 -11.15 -2.41
CA GLY A 69 13.60 -11.96 -1.20
C GLY A 69 14.06 -11.26 0.09
N GLY A 70 14.30 -9.95 0.07
CA GLY A 70 14.60 -9.18 1.28
C GLY A 70 13.38 -9.04 2.21
N HIS A 71 13.63 -8.58 3.44
CA HIS A 71 12.61 -8.47 4.48
C HIS A 71 11.36 -7.69 4.04
N GLY A 72 11.50 -6.60 3.28
CA GLY A 72 10.34 -5.83 2.80
C GLY A 72 9.47 -6.58 1.79
N GLN A 73 10.07 -7.39 0.90
CA GLN A 73 9.30 -8.26 -0.01
C GLN A 73 8.60 -9.38 0.75
N GLN A 74 9.25 -9.95 1.76
CA GLN A 74 8.65 -10.96 2.64
C GLN A 74 7.48 -10.39 3.43
N ASP A 75 7.62 -9.21 4.02
CA ASP A 75 6.54 -8.53 4.75
C ASP A 75 5.37 -8.17 3.83
N LEU A 76 5.66 -7.69 2.62
CA LEU A 76 4.62 -7.42 1.63
C LEU A 76 3.88 -8.69 1.21
N TYR A 77 4.62 -9.79 1.01
CA TYR A 77 4.03 -11.10 0.74
C TYR A 77 3.11 -11.55 1.88
N ARG A 78 3.58 -11.47 3.12
CA ARG A 78 2.82 -11.84 4.33
C ARG A 78 1.50 -11.08 4.41
N ILE A 79 1.53 -9.76 4.19
CA ILE A 79 0.33 -8.91 4.20
C ILE A 79 -0.67 -9.33 3.11
N LEU A 80 -0.19 -9.48 1.87
CA LEU A 80 -1.07 -9.78 0.74
C LEU A 80 -1.64 -11.19 0.84
N LYS A 81 -0.83 -12.17 1.23
CA LYS A 81 -1.28 -13.54 1.52
C LYS A 81 -2.37 -13.51 2.60
N ALA A 82 -2.10 -12.89 3.75
CA ALA A 82 -3.06 -12.81 4.84
C ALA A 82 -4.37 -12.15 4.39
N TYR A 83 -4.31 -11.14 3.53
CA TYR A 83 -5.50 -10.50 2.96
C TYR A 83 -6.37 -11.49 2.17
N THR A 84 -5.78 -12.31 1.31
CA THR A 84 -6.53 -13.30 0.50
C THR A 84 -7.23 -14.36 1.36
N ILE A 85 -6.64 -14.70 2.51
CA ILE A 85 -7.22 -15.65 3.46
C ILE A 85 -8.32 -14.98 4.29
N TYR A 86 -8.13 -13.71 4.64
CA TYR A 86 -9.11 -12.92 5.38
C TYR A 86 -10.37 -12.57 4.54
N ARG A 87 -10.19 -12.30 3.24
CA ARG A 87 -11.25 -11.99 2.28
C ARG A 87 -11.19 -12.95 1.08
N PRO A 88 -11.59 -14.22 1.24
CA PRO A 88 -11.54 -15.20 0.15
C PRO A 88 -12.48 -14.84 -1.01
N ASP A 89 -13.58 -14.14 -0.74
CA ASP A 89 -14.55 -13.72 -1.76
C ASP A 89 -13.99 -12.69 -2.74
N GLU A 90 -13.06 -11.83 -2.29
CA GLU A 90 -12.37 -10.86 -3.15
C GLU A 90 -11.08 -11.41 -3.73
N GLY A 91 -10.34 -12.20 -2.94
CA GLY A 91 -9.05 -12.74 -3.31
C GLY A 91 -7.99 -11.64 -3.50
N TYR A 92 -7.08 -11.87 -4.45
CA TYR A 92 -6.00 -10.93 -4.77
C TYR A 92 -6.24 -10.21 -6.10
N CYS A 93 -6.00 -8.90 -6.10
CA CYS A 93 -5.94 -8.08 -7.29
C CYS A 93 -4.61 -7.31 -7.34
N GLN A 94 -3.98 -7.25 -8.51
CA GLN A 94 -2.69 -6.58 -8.73
C GLN A 94 -2.63 -5.13 -8.21
N ALA A 95 -3.77 -4.44 -8.20
CA ALA A 95 -3.88 -3.08 -7.68
C ALA A 95 -3.68 -2.98 -6.14
N GLN A 96 -3.75 -4.08 -5.39
CA GLN A 96 -3.56 -4.11 -3.94
C GLN A 96 -2.08 -4.07 -3.52
N ALA A 97 -1.18 -4.69 -4.29
CA ALA A 97 0.26 -4.69 -3.99
C ALA A 97 0.88 -3.30 -3.82
N PRO A 98 0.69 -2.32 -4.72
CA PRO A 98 1.26 -0.99 -4.53
C PRO A 98 0.66 -0.27 -3.31
N VAL A 99 -0.62 -0.52 -2.98
CA VAL A 99 -1.25 0.06 -1.79
C VAL A 99 -0.62 -0.51 -0.51
N ALA A 100 -0.50 -1.83 -0.43
CA ALA A 100 0.12 -2.52 0.70
C ALA A 100 1.59 -2.10 0.88
N ALA A 101 2.35 -1.95 -0.21
CA ALA A 101 3.74 -1.51 -0.15
C ALA A 101 3.89 -0.10 0.42
N VAL A 102 3.04 0.86 0.03
CA VAL A 102 3.07 2.23 0.58
C VAL A 102 2.70 2.25 2.06
N LEU A 103 1.76 1.41 2.49
CA LEU A 103 1.44 1.28 3.91
C LEU A 103 2.65 0.74 4.67
N LEU A 104 3.27 -0.33 4.17
CA LEU A 104 4.44 -0.97 4.78
C LEU A 104 5.66 -0.04 4.90
N MET A 105 5.84 0.90 3.96
CA MET A 105 6.87 1.95 4.07
C MET A 105 6.68 2.86 5.29
N HIS A 106 5.48 2.92 5.86
CA HIS A 106 5.13 3.85 6.92
C HIS A 106 4.73 3.19 8.24
N MET A 107 4.46 1.88 8.27
CA MET A 107 4.03 1.18 9.47
C MET A 107 4.40 -0.31 9.44
N PRO A 108 4.45 -1.00 10.59
CA PRO A 108 4.69 -2.44 10.67
C PRO A 108 3.65 -3.27 9.91
N ALA A 109 4.01 -4.50 9.56
CA ALA A 109 3.20 -5.37 8.70
C ALA A 109 1.76 -5.58 9.19
N GLU A 110 1.56 -5.87 10.47
CA GLU A 110 0.21 -6.05 11.04
C GLU A 110 -0.64 -4.78 10.92
N GLN A 111 -0.05 -3.61 11.17
CA GLN A 111 -0.74 -2.33 11.05
C GLN A 111 -1.11 -2.04 9.59
N ALA A 112 -0.19 -2.35 8.67
CA ALA A 112 -0.39 -2.19 7.23
C ALA A 112 -1.50 -3.11 6.72
N PHE A 113 -1.56 -4.35 7.20
CA PHE A 113 -2.62 -5.32 6.91
C PHE A 113 -4.01 -4.77 7.30
N TRP A 114 -4.19 -4.32 8.54
CA TRP A 114 -5.49 -3.79 8.97
C TRP A 114 -5.88 -2.50 8.26
N CYS A 115 -4.89 -1.65 7.90
CA CYS A 115 -5.15 -0.51 7.04
C CYS A 115 -5.62 -0.94 5.65
N LEU A 116 -4.97 -1.94 5.04
CA LEU A 116 -5.35 -2.46 3.73
C LEU A 116 -6.79 -3.00 3.75
N VAL A 117 -7.16 -3.78 4.78
CA VAL A 117 -8.53 -4.28 4.99
C VAL A 117 -9.54 -3.14 5.01
N GLN A 118 -9.33 -2.09 5.83
CA GLN A 118 -10.26 -0.96 5.85
C GLN A 118 -10.31 -0.21 4.52
N ILE A 119 -9.19 -0.08 3.83
CA ILE A 119 -9.12 0.60 2.53
C ILE A 119 -10.00 -0.12 1.51
N CYS A 120 -9.87 -1.44 1.42
CA CYS A 120 -10.67 -2.26 0.51
C CYS A 120 -12.15 -2.27 0.92
N ASP A 121 -12.46 -2.56 2.18
CA ASP A 121 -13.82 -2.75 2.66
C ASP A 121 -14.63 -1.44 2.66
N LYS A 122 -14.07 -0.36 3.19
CA LYS A 122 -14.83 0.89 3.44
C LYS A 122 -14.70 1.92 2.34
N TYR A 123 -13.54 2.00 1.69
CA TYR A 123 -13.27 3.07 0.73
C TYR A 123 -13.30 2.63 -0.72
N LEU A 124 -13.17 1.33 -0.98
CA LEU A 124 -13.17 0.75 -2.33
C LEU A 124 -14.10 -0.47 -2.46
N PRO A 125 -15.32 -0.45 -1.90
CA PRO A 125 -16.20 -1.61 -1.94
C PRO A 125 -16.50 -2.02 -3.38
N GLY A 126 -16.27 -3.30 -3.70
CA GLY A 126 -16.51 -3.86 -5.02
C GLY A 126 -15.50 -3.46 -6.11
N TYR A 127 -14.53 -2.58 -5.82
CA TYR A 127 -13.49 -2.21 -6.80
C TYR A 127 -12.60 -3.40 -7.17
N TYR A 128 -12.34 -4.28 -6.20
CA TYR A 128 -11.51 -5.47 -6.36
C TYR A 128 -12.31 -6.73 -6.72
N SER A 129 -13.63 -6.63 -6.88
CA SER A 129 -14.46 -7.78 -7.23
C SER A 129 -14.18 -8.26 -8.67
N ALA A 130 -14.36 -9.57 -8.91
CA ALA A 130 -13.92 -10.27 -10.12
C ALA A 130 -14.42 -9.66 -11.45
N GLY A 131 -15.55 -8.95 -11.45
CA GLY A 131 -16.12 -8.29 -12.64
C GLY A 131 -15.28 -7.16 -13.23
N LEU A 132 -14.35 -6.58 -12.46
CA LEU A 132 -13.38 -5.57 -12.95
C LEU A 132 -11.98 -6.17 -13.17
N ALA A 133 -11.65 -7.26 -12.48
CA ALA A 133 -10.37 -7.97 -12.61
C ALA A 133 -10.21 -8.71 -13.96
N LEU A 134 -11.30 -9.07 -14.64
CA LEU A 134 -11.25 -9.70 -15.98
C LEU A 134 -10.73 -8.78 -17.10
N ARG A 135 -10.45 -7.49 -16.84
CA ARG A 135 -9.92 -6.52 -17.82
C ARG A 135 -8.43 -6.16 -17.63
N SER A 136 -7.68 -6.88 -16.80
CA SER A 136 -6.28 -6.54 -16.48
C SER A 136 -5.22 -7.43 -17.17
N SER A 137 -5.60 -8.32 -18.10
CA SER A 137 -4.62 -9.10 -18.89
C SER A 137 -3.75 -8.25 -19.83
N SER A 138 -4.14 -7.00 -20.11
CA SER A 138 -3.26 -6.00 -20.72
C SER A 138 -2.73 -5.09 -19.61
N GLY A 139 -1.43 -5.20 -19.32
CA GLY A 139 -0.75 -4.50 -18.25
C GLY A 139 -1.25 -3.06 -18.07
N TRP A 140 -1.85 -2.79 -16.92
CA TRP A 140 -2.25 -1.43 -16.57
C TRP A 140 -0.97 -0.64 -16.34
N PRO A 141 -0.67 0.39 -17.14
CA PRO A 141 0.38 1.32 -16.78
C PRO A 141 -0.05 1.96 -15.45
N TRP A 142 0.91 2.15 -14.56
CA TRP A 142 0.75 2.79 -13.25
C TRP A 142 -0.15 4.04 -13.29
N SER A 143 -0.26 4.71 -14.43
CA SER A 143 -1.15 5.83 -14.71
C SER A 143 -2.63 5.59 -14.38
N CYS A 144 -3.23 4.43 -14.64
CA CYS A 144 -4.68 4.27 -14.37
C CYS A 144 -5.00 3.99 -12.89
N CYS A 145 -4.19 3.18 -12.20
CA CYS A 145 -4.25 3.09 -10.74
C CYS A 145 -3.86 4.43 -10.10
N ALA A 146 -2.88 5.16 -10.62
CA ALA A 146 -2.52 6.50 -10.14
C ALA A 146 -3.64 7.53 -10.35
N THR A 147 -4.44 7.42 -11.41
CA THR A 147 -5.55 8.35 -11.67
C THR A 147 -6.70 8.13 -10.69
N ARG A 148 -7.04 6.87 -10.36
CA ARG A 148 -8.08 6.58 -9.38
C ARG A 148 -7.57 6.54 -7.93
N TRP A 149 -6.27 6.37 -7.71
CA TRP A 149 -5.59 6.65 -6.44
C TRP A 149 -5.45 8.16 -6.19
N ALA A 150 -5.26 8.98 -7.23
CA ALA A 150 -5.49 10.43 -7.16
C ALA A 150 -6.96 10.76 -6.86
N GLN A 151 -7.88 9.88 -7.24
CA GLN A 151 -9.28 9.96 -6.82
C GLN A 151 -9.50 9.47 -5.38
N TRP A 152 -8.71 8.51 -4.88
CA TRP A 152 -8.66 8.14 -3.45
C TRP A 152 -8.04 9.25 -2.57
N ARG A 153 -7.03 9.98 -3.10
CA ARG A 153 -6.60 11.29 -2.56
C ARG A 153 -7.74 12.31 -2.51
N SER A 154 -8.79 12.13 -3.33
CA SER A 154 -9.93 13.05 -3.48
C SER A 154 -11.21 12.61 -2.75
N CYS A 155 -11.43 11.31 -2.51
CA CYS A 155 -12.67 10.72 -1.98
C CYS A 155 -12.60 10.25 -0.51
N ALA A 156 -11.41 10.07 0.07
CA ALA A 156 -11.33 9.94 1.54
C ALA A 156 -11.91 11.23 2.17
N PRO A 157 -12.66 11.17 3.29
CA PRO A 157 -13.30 12.34 3.89
C PRO A 157 -12.33 13.42 4.38
N ALA A 158 -11.02 13.23 4.20
CA ALA A 158 -10.01 14.26 4.19
C ALA A 158 -9.52 14.53 2.76
N LYS A 159 -10.23 15.41 2.00
CA LYS A 159 -9.62 16.18 0.91
C LYS A 159 -8.40 16.87 1.50
N ALA A 160 -7.19 16.34 1.31
CA ALA A 160 -6.03 16.73 2.09
C ALA A 160 -4.69 16.28 1.49
N CYS A 161 -4.35 16.92 0.38
CA CYS A 161 -3.00 17.34 0.03
C CYS A 161 -1.87 16.30 0.18
N MET A 162 -1.65 15.58 -0.92
CA MET A 162 -0.31 15.11 -1.27
C MET A 162 0.01 15.73 -2.63
N ARG A 163 0.99 16.64 -2.65
CA ARG A 163 1.50 17.23 -3.89
C ARG A 163 1.98 16.13 -4.86
N PRO A 164 2.00 16.42 -6.17
CA PRO A 164 2.41 15.45 -7.19
C PRO A 164 3.88 15.07 -7.04
N TRP A 165 4.21 13.81 -7.32
CA TRP A 165 5.58 13.36 -7.58
C TRP A 165 5.99 13.73 -9.03
N SER A 166 5.70 14.97 -9.46
CA SER A 166 6.15 15.51 -10.75
C SER A 166 7.17 16.64 -10.60
N SER A 167 7.72 16.86 -9.40
CA SER A 167 8.78 17.86 -9.19
C SER A 167 10.21 17.30 -9.23
N CYS A 168 10.43 16.04 -9.63
CA CYS A 168 11.79 15.50 -9.85
C CYS A 168 12.18 15.29 -11.33
N VAL A 169 11.38 15.78 -12.28
CA VAL A 169 11.72 15.69 -13.72
C VAL A 169 11.79 17.08 -14.33
N THR A 170 12.69 17.90 -13.78
CA THR A 170 13.47 18.95 -14.48
C THR A 170 14.39 19.56 -13.44
N CYS A 171 15.50 18.89 -13.14
CA CYS A 171 16.67 19.59 -12.61
C CYS A 171 17.45 20.07 -13.84
N PRO A 172 17.51 21.38 -14.14
CA PRO A 172 18.44 21.88 -15.13
C PRO A 172 19.86 21.57 -14.65
N SER A 173 20.70 21.08 -15.56
CA SER A 173 22.11 20.78 -15.34
C SER A 173 22.90 22.01 -14.85
N SER A 174 22.84 22.30 -13.55
CA SER A 174 23.79 23.20 -12.85
C SER A 174 23.66 23.21 -11.32
N ALA A 175 22.62 22.62 -10.71
CA ALA A 175 22.42 22.64 -9.25
C ALA A 175 22.90 21.38 -8.51
N CYS A 176 23.84 20.62 -9.06
CA CYS A 176 24.51 19.54 -8.33
C CYS A 176 25.63 20.11 -7.45
N ARG A 177 25.27 20.87 -6.41
CA ARG A 177 26.19 21.20 -5.32
C ARG A 177 25.39 21.47 -4.05
N LYS A 178 25.70 20.67 -3.02
CA LYS A 178 25.28 20.75 -1.62
C LYS A 178 23.90 20.16 -1.29
N THR A 179 23.89 18.90 -0.88
CA THR A 179 23.57 18.53 0.52
C THR A 179 24.02 17.09 0.77
N SER A 180 25.15 16.98 1.44
CA SER A 180 25.68 15.79 2.08
C SER A 180 24.77 15.40 3.24
N TRP A 181 24.03 14.30 3.15
CA TRP A 181 23.57 13.52 4.32
C TRP A 181 23.49 12.04 3.92
N CYS A 182 24.67 11.44 3.76
CA CYS A 182 24.88 10.01 3.79
C CYS A 182 25.72 9.73 5.05
N MET A 183 25.18 8.94 5.98
CA MET A 183 25.88 8.26 7.08
C MET A 183 26.97 9.03 7.83
N ARG A 184 26.62 9.59 8.99
CA ARG A 184 27.23 9.26 10.29
C ARG A 184 26.28 9.64 11.43
#